data_AF-A0A1V2PI09-F1
#
_entry.id   AF-A0A1V2PI09-F1
#
_cell.length_a   1.000
_cell.length_b   1.000
_cell.length_c   1.000
_cell.angle_alpha   90.00
_cell.angle_beta   90.00
_cell.angle_gamma   90.00
#
_symmetry.space_group_name_H-M   'P 1'
#
loop_
_entity.id
_entity.type
_entity.pdbx_description
1 polymer ?
#
loop_
_entity_poly.entity_id
_entity_poly.type
_entity_poly.pdbx_seq_one_letter_code
_entity_poly.pdbx_strand_id
1 'polypeptide(L)'
;MRTAYRALASAIAIAVVLQVAAIALAGFTTAADAEDGVTIGADYTNFGQSYHSIAGTAIGLVALIFLIVSFLTDVPRGRMLAGIVVGLVVLQFLLAVVSFGIPALGLLHGINGLAIAGVAGAASRRASIPQVATSG
;
A
#
# COMPACT_ATOMS: atom_id res chain seq x y z
N MET A 1 19.67 -11.72 -1.16
CA MET A 1 18.58 -10.75 -0.85
C MET A 1 17.17 -11.22 -1.23
N ARG A 2 16.98 -12.42 -1.79
CA ARG A 2 15.65 -12.90 -2.22
C ARG A 2 14.63 -13.01 -1.07
N THR A 3 15.05 -13.47 0.11
CA THR A 3 14.18 -13.52 1.30
C THR A 3 13.73 -12.13 1.74
N ALA A 4 14.67 -11.17 1.83
CA ALA A 4 14.36 -9.77 2.16
C ALA A 4 13.41 -9.15 1.13
N TYR A 5 13.67 -9.36 -0.16
CA TYR A 5 12.78 -8.93 -1.25
C TYR A 5 11.37 -9.49 -1.08
N ARG A 6 11.24 -10.80 -0.82
CA ARG A 6 9.95 -11.45 -0.59
C ARG A 6 9.23 -10.89 0.63
N ALA A 7 9.94 -10.73 1.75
CA ALA A 7 9.39 -10.22 3.00
C ALA A 7 8.86 -8.79 2.84
N LEU A 8 9.63 -7.91 2.21
CA LEU A 8 9.22 -6.52 1.94
C LEU A 8 8.01 -6.47 0.99
N ALA A 9 8.03 -7.25 -0.09
CA ALA A 9 6.90 -7.31 -1.01
C ALA A 9 5.61 -7.82 -0.33
N SER A 10 5.71 -8.86 0.51
CA SER A 10 4.59 -9.34 1.31
C SER A 10 4.12 -8.31 2.33
N ALA A 11 5.04 -7.63 3.01
CA ALA A 11 4.72 -6.61 4.00
C ALA A 11 3.94 -5.46 3.37
N ILE A 12 4.33 -4.98 2.18
CA ILE A 12 3.58 -3.94 1.46
C ILE A 12 2.16 -4.42 1.14
N ALA A 13 2.00 -5.63 0.60
CA ALA A 13 0.68 -6.17 0.26
C ALA A 13 -0.24 -6.28 1.49
N ILE A 14 0.28 -6.82 2.60
CA ILE A 14 -0.47 -6.94 3.87
C ILE A 14 -0.81 -5.57 4.44
N ALA A 15 0.16 -4.64 4.46
CA ALA A 15 -0.04 -3.30 5.00
C ALA A 15 -1.12 -2.52 4.22
N VAL A 16 -1.22 -2.70 2.90
CA VAL A 16 -2.30 -2.11 2.10
C VAL A 16 -3.65 -2.72 2.46
N VAL A 17 -3.74 -4.04 2.68
CA VAL A 17 -5.00 -4.67 3.15
C VAL A 17 -5.41 -4.09 4.51
N LEU A 18 -4.46 -3.89 5.42
CA LEU A 18 -4.73 -3.25 6.72
C LEU A 18 -5.19 -1.80 6.56
N GLN A 19 -4.65 -1.04 5.59
CA GLN A 19 -5.16 0.30 5.28
C GLN A 19 -6.60 0.30 4.77
N VAL A 20 -6.99 -0.69 3.95
CA VAL A 20 -8.37 -0.84 3.49
C VAL A 20 -9.31 -1.18 4.66
N ALA A 21 -8.88 -2.07 5.55
CA ALA A 21 -9.64 -2.37 6.77
C ALA A 21 -9.76 -1.12 7.67
N ALA A 22 -8.71 -0.32 7.79
CA ALA A 22 -8.70 0.90 8.59
C ALA A 22 -9.64 1.98 8.05
N ILE A 23 -9.76 2.16 6.73
CA ILE A 23 -10.71 3.12 6.17
C ILE A 23 -12.17 2.64 6.29
N ALA A 24 -12.41 1.32 6.25
CA ALA A 24 -13.73 0.77 6.57
C ALA A 24 -14.09 1.03 8.04
N LEU A 25 -13.16 0.73 8.96
CA LEU A 25 -13.30 1.06 10.38
C LEU A 25 -13.58 2.56 10.57
N ALA A 26 -12.83 3.43 9.89
CA ALA A 26 -13.03 4.87 9.95
C ALA A 26 -14.44 5.28 9.55
N GLY A 27 -14.98 4.71 8.47
CA GLY A 27 -16.33 4.99 7.99
C GLY A 27 -17.40 4.56 9.00
N PHE A 28 -17.32 3.34 9.52
CA PHE A 28 -18.26 2.85 10.53
C PHE A 28 -18.17 3.62 11.85
N THR A 29 -16.96 3.97 12.32
CA THR A 29 -16.79 4.80 13.52
C THR A 29 -17.36 6.20 13.32
N THR A 30 -17.15 6.81 12.14
CA THR A 30 -17.74 8.14 11.85
C THR A 30 -19.27 8.10 11.87
N ALA A 31 -19.87 7.03 11.34
CA ALA A 31 -21.32 6.85 11.38
C ALA A 31 -21.85 6.66 12.81
N ALA A 32 -21.20 5.80 13.60
CA ALA A 32 -21.57 5.57 14.99
C ALA A 32 -21.43 6.84 15.85
N ASP A 33 -20.31 7.55 15.73
CA ASP A 33 -20.08 8.80 16.45
C ASP A 33 -21.15 9.86 16.09
N ALA A 34 -21.54 9.94 14.82
CA ALA A 34 -22.61 10.85 14.38
C ALA A 34 -23.98 10.46 14.98
N GLU A 35 -24.29 9.16 15.07
CA GLU A 35 -25.51 8.66 15.72
C GLU A 35 -25.53 8.98 17.22
N ASP A 36 -24.36 8.95 17.87
CA ASP A 36 -24.17 9.30 19.29
C ASP A 36 -24.14 10.83 19.54
N GLY A 37 -24.33 11.65 18.50
CA GLY A 37 -24.39 13.12 18.61
C GLY A 37 -23.03 13.81 18.65
N VAL A 38 -21.94 13.11 18.33
CA VAL A 38 -20.61 13.72 18.17
C VAL A 38 -20.65 14.66 16.96
N THR A 39 -20.12 15.87 17.12
CA THR A 39 -20.01 16.82 16.01
C THR A 39 -18.89 16.39 15.06
N ILE A 40 -19.25 16.07 13.82
CA ILE A 40 -18.29 15.74 12.75
C ILE A 40 -17.89 17.01 12.01
N GLY A 41 -16.74 17.56 12.38
CA GLY A 41 -16.18 18.81 11.86
C GLY A 41 -14.79 18.66 11.24
N ALA A 42 -14.14 19.78 10.93
CA ALA A 42 -12.81 19.79 10.31
C ALA A 42 -11.69 19.23 11.22
N ASP A 43 -11.93 19.23 12.53
CA ASP A 43 -11.06 18.73 13.59
C ASP A 43 -11.39 17.29 14.01
N TYR A 44 -12.47 16.71 13.49
CA TYR A 44 -12.84 15.33 13.77
C TYR A 44 -11.83 14.37 13.13
N THR A 45 -11.37 13.42 13.92
CA THR A 45 -10.58 12.28 13.47
C THR A 45 -10.88 11.09 14.36
N ASN A 46 -10.73 9.89 13.80
CA ASN A 46 -10.81 8.66 14.56
C ASN A 46 -9.60 7.77 14.29
N PHE A 47 -9.51 6.67 15.02
CA PHE A 47 -8.38 5.73 14.92
C PHE A 47 -8.21 5.19 13.50
N GLY A 48 -9.29 4.85 12.80
CA GLY A 48 -9.23 4.33 11.44
C GLY A 48 -8.62 5.34 10.46
N GLN A 49 -9.05 6.60 10.53
CA GLN A 49 -8.51 7.69 9.70
C GLN A 49 -7.03 7.95 10.01
N SER A 50 -6.70 8.04 11.30
CA SER A 50 -5.33 8.27 11.77
C SER A 50 -4.38 7.14 11.35
N TYR A 51 -4.81 5.89 11.52
CA TYR A 51 -4.04 4.72 11.11
C TYR A 51 -3.85 4.67 9.60
N HIS A 52 -4.91 4.89 8.81
CA HIS A 52 -4.82 4.92 7.35
C HIS A 52 -3.77 5.94 6.88
N SER A 53 -3.84 7.17 7.39
CA SER A 53 -2.88 8.23 7.04
C SER A 53 -1.42 7.87 7.39
N ILE A 54 -1.15 7.46 8.63
CA ILE A 54 0.20 7.15 9.11
C ILE A 54 0.76 5.91 8.40
N ALA A 55 -0.05 4.86 8.26
CA ALA A 55 0.35 3.63 7.59
C ALA A 55 0.67 3.86 6.11
N GLY A 56 -0.04 4.77 5.43
CA GLY A 56 0.27 5.18 4.06
C GLY A 56 1.69 5.72 3.91
N THR A 57 2.12 6.56 4.84
CA THR A 57 3.49 7.10 4.86
C THR A 57 4.53 5.99 5.11
N ALA A 58 4.26 5.09 6.05
CA ALA A 58 5.13 3.97 6.35
C ALA A 58 5.29 3.02 5.15
N ILE A 59 4.20 2.73 4.43
CA ILE A 59 4.24 1.93 3.19
C ILE A 59 5.12 2.60 2.13
N GLY A 60 5.06 3.93 2.02
CA GLY A 60 5.94 4.69 1.14
C GLY A 60 7.42 4.44 1.41
N LEU A 61 7.83 4.50 2.68
CA LEU A 61 9.21 4.22 3.10
C LEU A 61 9.60 2.76 2.82
N VAL A 62 8.71 1.81 3.13
CA VAL A 62 8.97 0.38 2.86
C VAL A 62 9.08 0.11 1.36
N ALA A 63 8.30 0.80 0.51
CA ALA A 63 8.38 0.70 -0.94
C ALA A 63 9.73 1.19 -1.49
N LEU A 64 10.30 2.26 -0.92
CA LEU A 64 11.65 2.72 -1.27
C LEU A 64 12.73 1.71 -0.85
N ILE A 65 12.62 1.14 0.35
CA ILE A 65 13.53 0.07 0.80
C ILE A 65 13.39 -1.16 -0.11
N PHE A 66 12.17 -1.52 -0.50
CA PHE A 66 11.89 -2.60 -1.43
C PHE A 66 12.55 -2.36 -2.79
N LEU A 67 12.48 -1.14 -3.32
CA LEU A 67 13.18 -0.75 -4.54
C LEU A 67 14.70 -0.91 -4.40
N ILE A 68 15.30 -0.43 -3.31
CA ILE A 68 16.74 -0.61 -3.05
C ILE A 68 17.10 -2.11 -3.04
N VAL A 69 16.37 -2.92 -2.27
CA VAL A 69 16.59 -4.37 -2.18
C VAL A 69 16.41 -5.08 -3.52
N SER A 70 15.55 -4.56 -4.42
CA SER A 70 15.35 -5.13 -5.75
C SER A 70 16.62 -5.08 -6.64
N PHE A 71 17.53 -4.13 -6.40
CA PHE A 71 18.81 -4.08 -7.10
C PHE A 71 19.82 -5.10 -6.60
N LEU A 72 19.64 -5.58 -5.35
CA LEU A 72 20.56 -6.48 -4.66
C LEU A 72 20.16 -7.96 -4.76
N THR A 73 19.18 -8.30 -5.60
CA THR A 73 18.66 -9.66 -5.76
C THR A 73 18.48 -10.06 -7.22
N ASP A 74 18.61 -11.36 -7.51
CA ASP A 74 18.41 -11.94 -8.84
C ASP A 74 16.98 -12.47 -9.07
N VAL A 75 15.97 -11.83 -8.47
CA VAL A 75 14.57 -12.19 -8.73
C VAL A 75 14.24 -11.77 -10.16
N PRO A 76 13.78 -12.69 -11.04
CA PRO A 76 13.46 -12.34 -12.42
C PRO A 76 12.40 -11.23 -12.46
N ARG A 77 12.71 -10.14 -13.17
CA ARG A 77 11.89 -8.91 -13.23
C ARG A 77 11.70 -8.19 -11.88
N GLY A 78 12.52 -8.49 -10.87
CA GLY A 78 12.38 -7.93 -9.52
C GLY A 78 12.46 -6.40 -9.48
N ARG A 79 13.43 -5.83 -10.19
CA ARG A 79 13.60 -4.37 -10.33
C ARG A 79 12.40 -3.70 -10.99
N MET A 80 11.87 -4.30 -12.05
CA MET A 80 10.70 -3.81 -12.77
C MET A 80 9.47 -3.79 -11.86
N LEU A 81 9.20 -4.89 -11.14
CA LEU A 81 8.07 -4.97 -10.22
C LEU A 81 8.19 -3.99 -9.05
N ALA A 82 9.39 -3.83 -8.49
CA ALA A 82 9.63 -2.84 -7.43
C ALA A 82 9.46 -1.40 -7.93
N GLY A 83 9.94 -1.09 -9.14
CA GLY A 83 9.70 0.20 -9.79
C GLY A 83 8.22 0.49 -10.01
N ILE A 84 7.44 -0.51 -10.45
CA ILE A 84 5.99 -0.38 -10.58
C ILE A 84 5.33 -0.11 -9.22
N VAL A 85 5.70 -0.83 -8.16
CA VAL A 85 5.16 -0.58 -6.82
C VAL A 85 5.44 0.85 -6.37
N VAL A 86 6.67 1.35 -6.53
CA VAL A 86 7.00 2.74 -6.18
C VAL A 86 6.21 3.74 -7.03
N GLY A 87 6.10 3.52 -8.34
CA GLY A 87 5.32 4.38 -9.22
C GLY A 87 3.83 4.44 -8.80
N LEU A 88 3.24 3.29 -8.47
CA LEU A 88 1.87 3.23 -7.96
C LEU A 88 1.74 3.90 -6.59
N VAL A 89 2.73 3.80 -5.71
CA VAL A 89 2.74 4.48 -4.40
C VAL A 89 2.80 6.00 -4.57
N VAL A 90 3.61 6.52 -5.51
CA VAL A 90 3.63 7.94 -5.84
C VAL A 90 2.26 8.39 -6.36
N LEU A 91 1.67 7.63 -7.29
CA LEU A 91 0.31 7.90 -7.77
C LEU A 91 -0.73 7.85 -6.64
N GLN A 92 -0.60 6.91 -5.69
CA GLN A 92 -1.49 6.78 -4.53
C GLN A 92 -1.49 8.04 -3.68
N PHE A 93 -0.30 8.58 -3.41
CA PHE A 93 -0.13 9.80 -2.61
C PHE A 93 -0.75 11.01 -3.32
N LEU A 94 -0.50 11.17 -4.63
CA LEU A 94 -1.11 12.24 -5.42
C LEU A 94 -2.64 12.14 -5.41
N LEU A 95 -3.18 10.95 -5.63
CA LEU A 95 -4.63 10.72 -5.57
C LEU A 95 -5.20 11.04 -4.18
N ALA A 96 -4.48 10.71 -3.10
CA ALA A 96 -4.91 11.03 -1.74
C ALA A 96 -5.05 12.54 -1.53
N VAL A 97 -4.02 13.31 -1.88
CA VAL A 97 -4.00 14.77 -1.68
C VAL A 97 -5.06 15.46 -2.53
N VAL A 98 -5.20 15.07 -3.81
CA VAL A 98 -6.19 15.71 -4.70
C VAL A 98 -7.63 15.33 -4.32
N SER A 99 -7.84 14.17 -3.69
CA SER A 99 -9.18 13.72 -3.27
C SER A 99 -9.83 14.63 -2.23
N PHE A 100 -9.06 15.42 -1.47
CA PHE A 100 -9.62 16.43 -0.57
C PHE A 100 -10.34 17.56 -1.32
N GLY A 101 -9.92 17.86 -2.56
CA GLY A 101 -10.59 18.85 -3.43
C GLY A 101 -11.58 18.22 -4.41
N ILE A 102 -11.37 16.97 -4.83
CA ILE A 102 -12.23 16.24 -5.77
C ILE A 102 -12.54 14.85 -5.19
N PRO A 103 -13.56 14.71 -4.33
CA PRO A 103 -13.84 13.47 -3.60
C PRO A 103 -14.02 12.22 -4.48
N ALA A 104 -14.53 12.40 -5.70
CA ALA A 104 -14.70 11.31 -6.66
C ALA A 104 -13.37 10.60 -7.03
N LEU A 105 -12.23 11.29 -6.94
CA LEU A 105 -10.90 10.68 -7.14
C LEU A 105 -10.51 9.71 -6.02
N GLY A 106 -11.22 9.74 -4.88
CA GLY A 106 -11.09 8.75 -3.81
C GLY A 106 -11.37 7.33 -4.29
N LEU A 107 -12.22 7.16 -5.32
CA LEU A 107 -12.42 5.86 -5.97
C LEU A 107 -11.13 5.37 -6.63
N LEU A 108 -10.47 6.23 -7.40
CA LEU A 108 -9.21 5.89 -8.06
C LEU A 108 -8.10 5.62 -7.03
N HIS A 109 -8.08 6.37 -5.93
CA HIS A 109 -7.20 6.10 -4.79
C HIS A 109 -7.44 4.69 -4.23
N GLY A 110 -8.69 4.30 -3.99
CA GLY A 110 -9.04 2.94 -3.54
C GLY A 110 -8.58 1.86 -4.52
N ILE A 111 -8.86 2.04 -5.82
CA ILE A 111 -8.47 1.09 -6.88
C ILE A 111 -6.95 0.98 -6.99
N ASN A 112 -6.22 2.09 -6.97
CA ASN A 112 -4.76 2.09 -7.07
C ASN A 112 -4.11 1.42 -5.84
N GLY A 113 -4.71 1.56 -4.65
CA GLY A 113 -4.32 0.78 -3.47
C GLY A 113 -4.38 -0.74 -3.73
N LEU A 114 -5.48 -1.23 -4.28
CA LEU A 114 -5.61 -2.65 -4.66
C LEU A 114 -4.57 -3.07 -5.72
N ALA A 115 -4.26 -2.18 -6.67
CA ALA A 115 -3.19 -2.43 -7.65
C ALA A 115 -1.82 -2.57 -6.98
N ILE A 116 -1.47 -1.72 -6.00
CA ILE A 116 -0.23 -1.85 -5.22
C ILE A 116 -0.17 -3.21 -4.53
N ALA A 117 -1.24 -3.61 -3.83
CA ALA A 117 -1.29 -4.91 -3.15
C ALA A 117 -1.14 -6.08 -4.14
N GLY A 118 -1.79 -5.99 -5.30
CA GLY A 118 -1.71 -7.00 -6.36
C GLY A 118 -0.30 -7.16 -6.94
N VAL A 119 0.35 -6.04 -7.28
CA VAL A 119 1.72 -6.04 -7.85
C VAL A 119 2.75 -6.48 -6.82
N ALA A 120 2.65 -5.98 -5.57
CA ALA A 120 3.54 -6.42 -4.48
C ALA A 120 3.35 -7.91 -4.16
N GLY A 121 2.11 -8.41 -4.16
CA GLY A 121 1.83 -9.84 -4.04
C GLY A 121 2.43 -10.66 -5.19
N ALA A 122 2.35 -10.18 -6.42
CA ALA A 122 2.99 -10.81 -7.58
C ALA A 122 4.52 -10.84 -7.45
N ALA A 123 5.13 -9.76 -6.96
CA ALA A 123 6.55 -9.70 -6.67
C ALA A 123 6.97 -10.72 -5.60
N SER A 124 6.21 -10.82 -4.51
CA SER A 124 6.46 -11.81 -3.45
C SER A 124 6.42 -13.25 -4.00
N ARG A 125 5.38 -13.60 -4.76
CA ARG A 125 5.26 -14.93 -5.41
C ARG A 125 6.41 -15.23 -6.37
N ARG A 126 6.88 -14.22 -7.11
CA ARG A 126 8.02 -14.38 -8.02
C ARG A 126 9.30 -14.77 -7.29
N ALA A 127 9.49 -14.24 -6.07
CA ALA A 127 10.63 -14.55 -5.23
C ALA A 127 10.56 -15.93 -4.54
N SER A 128 9.41 -16.61 -4.56
CA SER A 128 9.29 -18.00 -4.07
C SER A 128 9.54 -19.09 -5.11
N ILE A 129 9.58 -18.76 -6.41
CA ILE A 129 9.86 -19.73 -7.47
C ILE A 129 11.37 -20.06 -7.45
N PRO A 130 11.77 -21.34 -7.26
CA PRO A 130 13.18 -21.74 -7.35
C PRO A 130 13.77 -21.36 -8.71
N GLN A 131 15.02 -20.88 -8.73
CA GLN A 131 15.75 -20.78 -9.99
C GLN A 131 16.01 -22.20 -10.46
N VAL A 132 15.45 -22.58 -11.61
CA VAL A 132 15.88 -23.80 -12.29
C VAL A 132 17.34 -23.57 -12.67
N ALA A 133 18.25 -24.31 -12.05
CA ALA A 133 19.65 -24.29 -12.42
C ALA A 133 19.73 -24.83 -13.85
N THR A 134 19.92 -23.95 -14.83
CA THR A 134 20.39 -24.36 -16.15
C THR A 134 21.85 -24.78 -15.96
N SER A 135 22.09 -26.08 -15.89
CA SER A 135 23.43 -26.66 -16.03
C SER A 135 23.97 -26.27 -17.40
N GLY A 136 24.93 -25.35 -17.42
CA GLY A 136 25.78 -25.05 -18.56
C GLY A 136 27.18 -25.53 -18.29
#